data_AF-A0A4Q3ABC5-F1
#
_entry.id   AF-A0A4Q3ABC5-F1
#
_cell.length_a   1.000
_cell.length_b   1.000
_cell.length_c   1.000
_cell.angle_alpha   90.00
_cell.angle_beta   90.00
_cell.angle_gamma   90.00
#
_symmetry.space_group_name_H-M   'P 1'
#
loop_
_entity.id
_entity.type
_entity.pdbx_description
1 polymer ?
#
loop_
_entity_poly.entity_id
_entity_poly.type
_entity_poly.pdbx_seq_one_letter_code
_entity_poly.pdbx_strand_id
1 'polypeptide(L)'
;MAGPGRVINWGNAAIDFTGGRGFRCEQVTVEGTHTHGQPLRREANFQNGIFVTNHPVFGTADDVTIRNCDFSGMAQGILREAQPIPTPAGPFVVEDCLFHDIPGQHGIYNQDGNARIRDCHFRDLALSAVKNQSADSGRMLRNISASGITAERIGNALFELAEIGGHGGGIDTVTLQGTGTGVGYLAAVRGRIRNAVITVKGTGITGNAIYAAGQGMRNVAITVDAGEIGQDGVLITAEDSDLQVSAKIRNANSQRRYGGAAVRVTSRSASVLLTDPVLTDTSRRTTYGLFNEVAGATVRVRGSIQATGAGEYAVRANGAIAEFPTRTNLQGRNGRFLGIEKIRGAH
;
A
#
# COMPACT_ATOMS: atom_id res chain seq x y z
N MET A 1 23.15 6.72 -31.18
CA MET A 1 24.14 5.80 -30.56
C MET A 1 24.02 5.99 -29.06
N ALA A 2 23.73 4.92 -28.30
CA ALA A 2 23.70 4.98 -26.84
C ALA A 2 25.15 5.04 -26.32
N GLY A 3 25.44 5.99 -25.43
CA GLY A 3 26.75 6.08 -24.78
C GLY A 3 26.97 4.91 -23.81
N PRO A 4 28.24 4.57 -23.48
CA PRO A 4 28.54 3.49 -22.55
C PRO A 4 28.05 3.84 -21.14
N GLY A 5 27.15 3.02 -20.57
CA GLY A 5 26.77 3.10 -19.16
C GLY A 5 27.90 2.67 -18.23
N ARG A 6 27.93 3.18 -17.00
CA ARG A 6 28.98 2.89 -16.00
C ARG A 6 28.38 2.31 -14.72
N VAL A 7 29.06 1.34 -14.11
CA VAL A 7 28.78 0.79 -12.78
C VAL A 7 29.89 1.22 -11.83
N ILE A 8 29.53 1.78 -10.68
CA ILE A 8 30.50 2.25 -9.66
C ILE A 8 30.07 1.69 -8.29
N ASN A 9 31.03 1.29 -7.46
CA ASN A 9 30.79 0.99 -6.05
C ASN A 9 30.93 2.31 -5.25
N TRP A 10 29.82 2.83 -4.73
CA TRP A 10 29.80 4.00 -3.85
C TRP A 10 29.59 3.54 -2.42
N GLY A 11 30.18 4.21 -1.43
CA GLY A 11 29.95 3.90 0.00
C GLY A 11 28.50 3.97 0.48
N ASN A 12 27.55 4.37 -0.39
CA ASN A 12 26.12 4.41 -0.09
C ASN A 12 25.30 3.27 -0.76
N ALA A 13 25.86 2.56 -1.74
CA ALA A 13 25.16 1.49 -2.48
C ALA A 13 26.11 0.38 -2.95
N ALA A 14 25.69 -0.89 -2.88
CA ALA A 14 26.52 -1.98 -3.40
C ALA A 14 26.69 -1.90 -4.93
N ILE A 15 25.61 -1.55 -5.64
CA ILE A 15 25.62 -1.29 -7.08
C ILE A 15 24.94 0.05 -7.35
N ASP A 16 25.65 0.95 -8.01
CA ASP A 16 25.11 2.23 -8.48
C ASP A 16 24.97 2.21 -10.01
N PHE A 17 23.73 2.36 -10.50
CA PHE A 17 23.43 2.68 -11.90
C PHE A 17 23.27 4.17 -12.05
N THR A 18 24.23 4.76 -12.76
CA THR A 18 24.33 6.19 -12.99
C THR A 18 24.73 6.44 -14.43
N GLY A 19 23.98 7.31 -15.13
CA GLY A 19 24.31 7.79 -16.46
C GLY A 19 24.36 6.72 -17.55
N GLY A 20 23.30 6.63 -18.35
CA GLY A 20 23.24 5.73 -19.50
C GLY A 20 21.87 5.09 -19.68
N ARG A 21 21.78 4.15 -20.61
CA ARG A 21 20.54 3.42 -20.90
C ARG A 21 20.80 1.92 -21.10
N GLY A 22 19.86 1.08 -20.66
CA GLY A 22 19.88 -0.35 -20.95
C GLY A 22 20.67 -1.16 -19.92
N PHE A 23 20.58 -0.76 -18.65
CA PHE A 23 21.26 -1.46 -17.57
C PHE A 23 20.56 -2.79 -17.27
N ARG A 24 21.37 -3.80 -16.96
CA ARG A 24 20.89 -5.15 -16.66
C ARG A 24 21.70 -5.73 -15.51
N CYS A 25 21.01 -6.07 -14.43
CA CYS A 25 21.55 -6.75 -13.25
C CYS A 25 20.84 -8.08 -13.09
N GLU A 26 21.58 -9.20 -13.06
CA GLU A 26 20.97 -10.51 -12.88
C GLU A 26 21.77 -11.42 -11.98
N GLN A 27 21.07 -12.25 -11.21
CA GLN A 27 21.68 -13.35 -10.45
C GLN A 27 22.76 -12.86 -9.49
N VAL A 28 22.57 -11.66 -8.94
CA VAL A 28 23.48 -11.07 -7.97
C VAL A 28 22.93 -11.25 -6.56
N THR A 29 23.80 -11.69 -5.66
CA THR A 29 23.57 -11.61 -4.22
C THR A 29 24.24 -10.36 -3.68
N VAL A 30 23.47 -9.52 -3.00
CA VAL A 30 23.96 -8.36 -2.26
C VAL A 30 23.67 -8.57 -0.78
N GLU A 31 24.72 -8.74 -0.01
CA GLU A 31 24.66 -8.91 1.44
C GLU A 31 25.37 -7.73 2.12
N GLY A 32 24.60 -6.93 2.84
CA GLY A 32 25.12 -5.88 3.70
C GLY A 32 25.27 -6.36 5.15
N THR A 33 25.83 -5.48 5.99
CA THR A 33 26.16 -5.81 7.39
C THR A 33 25.08 -5.41 8.39
N HIS A 34 23.93 -4.91 7.93
CA HIS A 34 22.88 -4.45 8.83
C HIS A 34 22.05 -5.64 9.33
N THR A 35 21.80 -5.71 10.64
CA THR A 35 21.03 -6.81 11.24
C THR A 35 19.59 -6.39 11.52
N HIS A 36 18.61 -7.21 11.12
CA HIS A 36 17.19 -7.00 11.43
C HIS A 36 16.97 -6.75 12.94
N GLY A 37 16.24 -5.69 13.29
CA GLY A 37 15.92 -5.33 14.68
C GLY A 37 17.04 -4.65 15.48
N GLN A 38 18.18 -4.30 14.86
CA GLN A 38 19.26 -3.54 15.49
C GLN A 38 19.38 -2.13 14.88
N PRO A 39 19.75 -1.10 15.66
CA PRO A 39 20.02 0.24 15.11
C PRO A 39 21.12 0.21 14.04
N LEU A 40 20.95 1.00 12.98
CA LEU A 40 21.95 1.17 11.93
C LEU A 40 23.24 1.74 12.56
N ARG A 41 24.33 0.97 12.52
CA ARG A 41 25.63 1.43 13.02
C ARG A 41 26.31 2.31 11.98
N ARG A 42 27.10 3.27 12.45
CA ARG A 42 27.87 4.19 11.58
C ARG A 42 28.89 3.44 10.71
N GLU A 43 29.33 2.25 11.12
CA GLU A 43 30.27 1.41 10.35
C GLU A 43 29.60 0.50 9.31
N ALA A 44 28.29 0.59 9.07
CA ALA A 44 27.62 -0.28 8.13
C ALA A 44 27.94 0.07 6.65
N ASN A 45 28.16 -0.96 5.82
CA ASN A 45 28.86 -0.83 4.52
C ASN A 45 28.12 -0.09 3.40
N PHE A 46 26.79 -0.19 3.28
CA PHE A 46 26.00 0.59 2.31
C PHE A 46 24.54 0.75 2.75
N GLN A 47 23.88 1.85 2.36
CA GLN A 47 22.47 2.08 2.62
C GLN A 47 21.58 1.31 1.65
N ASN A 48 21.98 1.24 0.37
CA ASN A 48 21.17 0.65 -0.70
C ASN A 48 21.84 -0.61 -1.27
N GLY A 49 21.06 -1.62 -1.65
CA GLY A 49 21.58 -2.75 -2.43
C GLY A 49 21.88 -2.30 -3.85
N ILE A 50 20.84 -1.85 -4.56
CA ILE A 50 20.98 -1.17 -5.85
C ILE A 50 20.46 0.26 -5.72
N PHE A 51 21.23 1.21 -6.23
CA PHE A 51 20.81 2.60 -6.35
C PHE A 51 20.74 2.99 -7.83
N VAL A 52 19.54 3.34 -8.30
CA VAL A 52 19.28 3.90 -9.63
C VAL A 52 19.13 5.40 -9.46
N THR A 53 20.19 6.13 -9.83
CA THR A 53 20.36 7.54 -9.47
C THR A 53 20.26 8.43 -10.70
N ASN A 54 19.89 9.68 -10.45
CA ASN A 54 20.21 10.75 -11.37
C ASN A 54 21.45 11.51 -10.89
N HIS A 55 22.55 11.39 -11.61
CA HIS A 55 23.78 12.07 -11.24
C HIS A 55 23.96 13.38 -12.03
N PRO A 56 24.34 14.50 -11.39
CA PRO A 56 24.52 15.80 -12.07
C PRO A 56 25.51 15.77 -13.23
N VAL A 57 26.54 14.92 -13.14
CA VAL A 57 27.62 14.83 -14.14
C VAL A 57 27.36 13.77 -15.20
N PHE A 58 26.77 12.63 -14.81
CA PHE A 58 26.65 11.47 -15.69
C PHE A 58 25.24 11.34 -16.30
N GLY A 59 24.30 12.15 -15.83
CA GLY A 59 22.90 12.09 -16.23
C GLY A 59 22.16 10.96 -15.53
N THR A 60 20.97 10.66 -16.05
CA THR A 60 20.09 9.66 -15.46
C THR A 60 20.37 8.26 -15.98
N ALA A 61 20.27 7.26 -15.11
CA ALA A 61 20.18 5.87 -15.53
C ALA A 61 18.75 5.56 -16.00
N ASP A 62 18.64 5.04 -17.22
CA ASP A 62 17.38 4.75 -17.88
C ASP A 62 17.31 3.31 -18.39
N ASP A 63 16.10 2.77 -18.58
CA ASP A 63 15.87 1.42 -19.11
C ASP A 63 16.65 0.35 -18.31
N VAL A 64 16.24 0.17 -17.06
CA VAL A 64 16.96 -0.64 -16.05
C VAL A 64 16.16 -1.90 -15.75
N THR A 65 16.82 -3.06 -15.89
CA THR A 65 16.26 -4.36 -15.53
C THR A 65 17.09 -5.01 -14.43
N ILE A 66 16.43 -5.42 -13.34
CA ILE A 66 17.02 -6.14 -12.20
C ILE A 66 16.24 -7.43 -12.03
N ARG A 67 16.90 -8.60 -12.02
CA ARG A 67 16.18 -9.88 -11.96
C ARG A 67 16.95 -11.03 -11.34
N ASN A 68 16.23 -11.95 -10.69
CA ASN A 68 16.83 -13.11 -10.03
C ASN A 68 17.91 -12.72 -9.00
N CYS A 69 17.79 -11.54 -8.38
CA CYS A 69 18.76 -11.07 -7.39
C CYS A 69 18.27 -11.35 -5.97
N ASP A 70 19.23 -11.44 -5.05
CA ASP A 70 18.99 -11.66 -3.62
C ASP A 70 19.59 -10.50 -2.81
N PHE A 71 18.78 -9.87 -1.96
CA PHE A 71 19.14 -8.67 -1.20
C PHE A 71 18.90 -8.88 0.29
N SER A 72 19.96 -8.75 1.10
CA SER A 72 19.84 -8.75 2.56
C SER A 72 20.80 -7.83 3.31
N GLY A 73 20.43 -7.47 4.54
CA GLY A 73 21.31 -6.78 5.47
C GLY A 73 21.66 -5.34 5.10
N MET A 74 20.73 -4.59 4.51
CA MET A 74 20.91 -3.18 4.10
C MET A 74 19.79 -2.28 4.62
N ALA A 75 19.82 -0.98 4.31
CA ALA A 75 18.71 -0.09 4.66
C ALA A 75 17.57 -0.16 3.63
N GLN A 76 17.89 -0.13 2.33
CA GLN A 76 16.93 -0.32 1.25
C GLN A 76 17.45 -1.35 0.26
N GLY A 77 16.59 -2.27 -0.20
CA GLY A 77 16.97 -3.24 -1.23
C GLY A 77 17.32 -2.54 -2.55
N ILE A 78 16.33 -1.86 -3.13
CA ILE A 78 16.50 -1.03 -4.32
C ILE A 78 15.93 0.36 -4.08
N LEU A 79 16.73 1.39 -4.36
CA LEU A 79 16.29 2.77 -4.45
C LEU A 79 16.30 3.23 -5.90
N ARG A 80 15.19 3.77 -6.38
CA ARG A 80 15.13 4.54 -7.61
C ARG A 80 14.71 5.97 -7.29
N GLU A 81 15.66 6.89 -7.41
CA GLU A 81 15.45 8.31 -7.14
C GLU A 81 14.70 8.99 -8.30
N ALA A 82 13.97 10.05 -7.99
CA ALA A 82 13.26 10.84 -8.97
C ALA A 82 14.25 11.55 -9.92
N GLN A 83 14.00 11.53 -11.23
CA GLN A 83 14.75 12.40 -12.15
C GLN A 83 14.42 13.87 -11.83
N PRO A 84 15.39 14.82 -11.91
CA PRO A 84 15.12 16.25 -11.71
C PRO A 84 14.60 16.95 -12.97
N ILE A 85 14.71 16.33 -14.16
CA ILE A 85 14.18 16.83 -15.44
C ILE A 85 12.95 15.99 -15.84
N PRO A 86 11.86 16.57 -16.38
CA PRO A 86 10.65 15.85 -16.79
C PRO A 86 10.89 15.09 -18.10
N THR A 87 11.99 14.37 -18.19
CA THR A 87 12.20 13.37 -19.24
C THR A 87 11.28 12.18 -18.95
N PRO A 88 10.61 11.61 -19.96
CA PRO A 88 9.91 10.36 -19.78
C PRO A 88 10.91 9.32 -19.30
N ALA A 89 10.73 8.83 -18.08
CA ALA A 89 11.55 7.74 -17.61
C ALA A 89 11.28 6.51 -18.48
N GLY A 90 12.32 5.85 -18.95
CA GLY A 90 12.22 4.55 -19.58
C GLY A 90 11.83 3.46 -18.57
N PRO A 91 11.71 2.22 -19.04
CA PRO A 91 11.25 1.12 -18.22
C PRO A 91 12.16 0.87 -17.01
N PHE A 92 11.56 0.69 -15.83
CA PHE A 92 12.23 0.19 -14.65
C PHE A 92 11.60 -1.14 -14.26
N VAL A 93 12.35 -2.22 -14.40
CA VAL A 93 11.84 -3.58 -14.29
C VAL A 93 12.58 -4.31 -13.18
N VAL A 94 11.84 -4.83 -12.19
CA VAL A 94 12.37 -5.68 -11.11
C VAL A 94 11.58 -6.98 -11.09
N GLU A 95 12.23 -8.12 -11.36
CA GLU A 95 11.52 -9.40 -11.49
C GLU A 95 12.21 -10.53 -10.74
N ASP A 96 11.43 -11.46 -10.17
CA ASP A 96 11.96 -12.71 -9.60
C ASP A 96 13.06 -12.50 -8.55
N CYS A 97 13.00 -11.40 -7.77
CA CYS A 97 14.00 -11.06 -6.77
C CYS A 97 13.54 -11.44 -5.35
N LEU A 98 14.51 -11.75 -4.50
CA LEU A 98 14.32 -11.99 -3.07
C LEU A 98 14.87 -10.81 -2.26
N PHE A 99 14.06 -10.32 -1.33
CA PHE A 99 14.44 -9.28 -0.37
C PHE A 99 14.20 -9.82 1.03
N HIS A 100 15.25 -9.92 1.84
CA HIS A 100 15.12 -10.46 3.18
C HIS A 100 16.01 -9.80 4.21
N ASP A 101 15.57 -9.77 5.47
CA ASP A 101 16.38 -9.31 6.60
C ASP A 101 16.92 -7.87 6.39
N ILE A 102 16.06 -6.95 5.94
CA ILE A 102 16.39 -5.54 5.67
C ILE A 102 15.91 -4.69 6.87
N PRO A 103 16.78 -4.35 7.84
CA PRO A 103 16.41 -3.60 9.05
C PRO A 103 16.08 -2.13 8.83
N GLY A 104 16.65 -1.50 7.80
CA GLY A 104 16.62 -0.04 7.77
C GLY A 104 15.27 0.50 7.32
N GLN A 105 14.79 0.06 6.16
CA GLN A 105 13.67 0.70 5.46
C GLN A 105 12.90 -0.29 4.55
N HIS A 106 13.01 -0.13 3.23
CA HIS A 106 12.10 -0.70 2.24
C HIS A 106 12.78 -1.80 1.41
N GLY A 107 11.98 -2.74 0.88
CA GLY A 107 12.48 -3.68 -0.13
C GLY A 107 12.79 -2.92 -1.42
N ILE A 108 11.75 -2.33 -2.03
CA ILE A 108 11.88 -1.45 -3.19
C ILE A 108 11.29 -0.09 -2.83
N TYR A 109 12.08 0.97 -3.01
CA TYR A 109 11.65 2.34 -2.90
C TYR A 109 11.80 3.05 -4.25
N ASN A 110 10.67 3.33 -4.89
CA ASN A 110 10.61 3.94 -6.21
C ASN A 110 10.01 5.35 -6.13
N GLN A 111 10.71 6.33 -6.68
CA GLN A 111 10.28 7.74 -6.70
C GLN A 111 10.04 8.25 -8.12
N ASP A 112 9.91 7.36 -9.11
CA ASP A 112 9.77 7.71 -10.51
C ASP A 112 8.72 6.81 -11.25
N GLY A 113 8.31 7.19 -12.45
CA GLY A 113 7.28 6.47 -13.24
C GLY A 113 7.80 5.25 -14.02
N ASN A 114 6.90 4.56 -14.73
CA ASN A 114 7.19 3.43 -15.62
C ASN A 114 7.89 2.24 -14.94
N ALA A 115 7.42 1.93 -13.72
CA ALA A 115 7.93 0.82 -12.92
C ALA A 115 7.07 -0.44 -13.09
N ARG A 116 7.72 -1.58 -13.31
CA ARG A 116 7.11 -2.91 -13.33
C ARG A 116 7.87 -3.83 -12.38
N ILE A 117 7.19 -4.25 -11.32
CA ILE A 117 7.74 -5.15 -10.30
C ILE A 117 6.95 -6.47 -10.38
N ARG A 118 7.62 -7.60 -10.53
CA ARG A 118 6.94 -8.88 -10.76
C ARG A 118 7.57 -10.02 -9.97
N ASP A 119 6.74 -10.90 -9.41
CA ASP A 119 7.16 -12.19 -8.84
C ASP A 119 8.29 -12.07 -7.80
N CYS A 120 8.32 -10.96 -7.05
CA CYS A 120 9.31 -10.72 -6.01
C CYS A 120 8.80 -11.20 -4.63
N HIS A 121 9.71 -11.72 -3.81
CA HIS A 121 9.43 -12.16 -2.45
C HIS A 121 10.11 -11.25 -1.43
N PHE A 122 9.39 -10.87 -0.38
CA PHE A 122 9.85 -9.96 0.66
C PHE A 122 9.65 -10.61 2.03
N ARG A 123 10.68 -10.68 2.87
CA ARG A 123 10.53 -11.12 4.26
C ARG A 123 11.36 -10.29 5.23
N ASP A 124 10.89 -10.16 6.47
CA ASP A 124 11.70 -9.58 7.55
C ASP A 124 12.20 -8.15 7.22
N LEU A 125 11.28 -7.29 6.78
CA LEU A 125 11.57 -5.89 6.44
C LEU A 125 11.01 -4.96 7.51
N ALA A 126 11.76 -3.93 7.88
CA ALA A 126 11.32 -2.97 8.89
C ALA A 126 10.17 -2.07 8.41
N LEU A 127 10.19 -1.61 7.14
CA LEU A 127 9.14 -0.76 6.59
C LEU A 127 8.32 -1.49 5.52
N SER A 128 8.37 -1.03 4.27
CA SER A 128 7.43 -1.47 3.22
C SER A 128 8.11 -2.37 2.21
N ALA A 129 7.42 -3.40 1.72
CA ALA A 129 7.95 -4.26 0.66
C ALA A 129 8.13 -3.47 -0.65
N VAL A 130 7.06 -2.81 -1.11
CA VAL A 130 7.14 -1.89 -2.26
C VAL A 130 6.55 -0.53 -1.87
N LYS A 131 7.37 0.51 -1.94
CA LYS A 131 6.97 1.90 -1.74
C LYS A 131 7.13 2.69 -3.04
N ASN A 132 6.05 3.33 -3.47
CA ASN A 132 6.09 4.33 -4.53
C ASN A 132 5.77 5.68 -3.91
N GLN A 133 6.69 6.65 -4.06
CA GLN A 133 6.50 7.97 -3.49
C GLN A 133 6.76 9.07 -4.50
N SER A 134 5.72 9.86 -4.78
CA SER A 134 5.88 11.17 -5.37
C SER A 134 6.39 12.12 -4.29
N ALA A 135 7.71 12.39 -4.28
CA ALA A 135 8.33 13.39 -3.41
C ALA A 135 8.22 14.82 -3.98
N ASP A 136 8.76 15.81 -3.25
CA ASP A 136 8.72 17.28 -3.41
C ASP A 136 8.97 17.88 -4.81
N SER A 137 9.26 17.03 -5.79
CA SER A 137 9.35 17.37 -7.21
C SER A 137 8.05 17.91 -7.85
N GLY A 138 6.90 17.78 -7.17
CA GLY A 138 5.59 18.15 -7.72
C GLY A 138 5.14 17.27 -8.90
N ARG A 139 5.78 16.11 -9.11
CA ARG A 139 5.57 15.25 -10.28
C ARG A 139 4.43 14.27 -10.11
N MET A 140 3.83 13.89 -11.24
CA MET A 140 2.91 12.76 -11.29
C MET A 140 3.70 11.51 -11.71
N LEU A 141 3.85 10.54 -10.80
CA LEU A 141 4.40 9.23 -11.15
C LEU A 141 3.34 8.45 -11.92
N ARG A 142 3.70 7.88 -13.06
CA ARG A 142 2.74 7.19 -13.96
C ARG A 142 3.15 5.76 -14.25
N ASN A 143 2.17 4.92 -14.60
CA ASN A 143 2.38 3.57 -15.13
C ASN A 143 3.21 2.69 -14.17
N ILE A 144 2.68 2.49 -12.97
CA ILE A 144 3.31 1.67 -11.95
C ILE A 144 2.54 0.35 -11.85
N SER A 145 3.25 -0.77 -11.92
CA SER A 145 2.68 -2.08 -11.71
C SER A 145 3.51 -2.91 -10.75
N ALA A 146 2.83 -3.62 -9.85
CA ALA A 146 3.43 -4.64 -9.00
C ALA A 146 2.52 -5.87 -9.00
N SER A 147 3.01 -7.04 -9.39
CA SER A 147 2.20 -8.27 -9.50
C SER A 147 2.98 -9.50 -9.05
N GLY A 148 2.27 -10.54 -8.59
CA GLY A 148 2.92 -11.73 -8.04
C GLY A 148 3.73 -11.46 -6.76
N ILE A 149 3.48 -10.36 -6.07
CA ILE A 149 4.24 -9.97 -4.89
C ILE A 149 3.79 -10.78 -3.69
N THR A 150 4.76 -11.38 -2.99
CA THR A 150 4.52 -12.08 -1.73
C THR A 150 5.34 -11.45 -0.62
N ALA A 151 4.75 -11.24 0.55
CA ALA A 151 5.47 -10.66 1.67
C ALA A 151 5.14 -11.30 3.02
N GLU A 152 6.15 -11.39 3.89
CA GLU A 152 6.04 -11.96 5.23
C GLU A 152 6.76 -11.08 6.26
N ARG A 153 6.15 -10.85 7.44
CA ARG A 153 6.77 -10.10 8.56
C ARG A 153 7.31 -8.73 8.10
N ILE A 154 6.40 -7.90 7.59
CA ILE A 154 6.71 -6.56 7.07
C ILE A 154 6.20 -5.50 8.04
N GLY A 155 7.10 -4.71 8.61
CA GLY A 155 6.77 -3.80 9.71
C GLY A 155 5.79 -2.68 9.35
N ASN A 156 5.80 -2.19 8.11
CA ASN A 156 4.86 -1.17 7.64
C ASN A 156 3.83 -1.71 6.66
N ALA A 157 4.15 -1.87 5.37
CA ALA A 157 3.14 -2.21 4.36
C ALA A 157 3.65 -3.15 3.27
N LEU A 158 2.79 -4.05 2.78
CA LEU A 158 3.06 -4.76 1.52
C LEU A 158 3.20 -3.75 0.37
N PHE A 159 2.19 -2.88 0.22
CA PHE A 159 2.25 -1.75 -0.72
C PHE A 159 2.04 -0.41 -0.04
N GLU A 160 2.93 0.54 -0.31
CA GLU A 160 2.78 1.93 0.07
C GLU A 160 2.79 2.84 -1.16
N LEU A 161 1.71 3.62 -1.31
CA LEU A 161 1.61 4.71 -2.27
C LEU A 161 1.54 6.02 -1.49
N ALA A 162 2.46 6.93 -1.73
CA ALA A 162 2.51 8.20 -1.02
C ALA A 162 2.79 9.38 -1.95
N GLU A 163 1.96 10.41 -1.87
CA GLU A 163 2.35 11.76 -2.24
C GLU A 163 2.77 12.52 -0.99
N ILE A 164 3.97 13.12 -1.05
CA ILE A 164 4.55 13.93 0.01
C ILE A 164 4.96 15.27 -0.61
N GLY A 165 4.77 16.36 0.14
CA GLY A 165 5.27 17.69 -0.21
C GLY A 165 4.22 18.70 -0.66
N GLY A 166 2.98 18.30 -0.99
CA GLY A 166 1.89 19.24 -1.31
C GLY A 166 2.09 20.07 -2.59
N HIS A 167 3.22 19.93 -3.29
CA HIS A 167 3.63 20.72 -4.45
C HIS A 167 2.97 20.31 -5.78
N GLY A 168 1.75 19.78 -5.76
CA GLY A 168 1.05 19.44 -7.00
C GLY A 168 1.38 18.05 -7.59
N GLY A 169 2.22 17.26 -6.92
CA GLY A 169 2.56 15.88 -7.34
C GLY A 169 1.45 14.85 -7.15
N GLY A 170 1.76 13.59 -7.42
CA GLY A 170 0.82 12.48 -7.21
C GLY A 170 1.27 11.18 -7.87
N ILE A 171 0.41 10.18 -7.82
CA ILE A 171 0.62 8.90 -8.50
C ILE A 171 -0.61 8.57 -9.32
N ASP A 172 -0.42 8.16 -10.56
CA ASP A 172 -1.48 7.91 -11.55
C ASP A 172 -1.21 6.60 -12.31
N THR A 173 -2.27 5.88 -12.68
CA THR A 173 -2.22 4.64 -13.45
C THR A 173 -1.38 3.59 -12.74
N VAL A 174 -1.99 2.99 -11.71
CA VAL A 174 -1.34 2.04 -10.82
C VAL A 174 -2.08 0.71 -10.81
N THR A 175 -1.37 -0.41 -10.91
CA THR A 175 -1.94 -1.75 -10.69
C THR A 175 -1.10 -2.52 -9.69
N LEU A 176 -1.65 -2.85 -8.52
CA LEU A 176 -0.94 -3.56 -7.45
C LEU A 176 -1.66 -4.86 -7.12
N GLN A 177 -0.93 -5.97 -7.11
CA GLN A 177 -1.41 -7.27 -6.72
C GLN A 177 -0.39 -7.99 -5.84
N GLY A 178 -0.83 -8.48 -4.69
CA GLY A 178 0.05 -9.28 -3.83
C GLY A 178 -0.63 -9.91 -2.62
N THR A 179 0.14 -10.75 -1.93
CA THR A 179 -0.29 -11.43 -0.71
C THR A 179 0.66 -11.15 0.44
N GLY A 180 0.13 -10.90 1.64
CA GLY A 180 0.92 -10.61 2.83
C GLY A 180 0.53 -11.46 4.05
N THR A 181 1.52 -11.91 4.83
CA THR A 181 1.31 -12.50 6.16
C THR A 181 2.13 -11.76 7.20
N GLY A 182 1.56 -11.38 8.34
CA GLY A 182 2.34 -10.68 9.38
C GLY A 182 2.77 -9.27 8.95
N VAL A 183 1.95 -8.56 8.17
CA VAL A 183 2.28 -7.22 7.64
C VAL A 183 1.52 -6.12 8.37
N GLY A 184 2.08 -4.91 8.49
CA GLY A 184 1.38 -3.78 9.11
C GLY A 184 0.12 -3.37 8.35
N TYR A 185 0.23 -3.15 7.04
CA TYR A 185 -0.87 -2.88 6.11
C TYR A 185 -0.71 -3.74 4.86
N LEU A 186 -1.81 -4.23 4.26
CA LEU A 186 -1.73 -4.79 2.92
C LEU A 186 -1.58 -3.68 1.87
N ALA A 187 -2.28 -2.56 2.07
CA ALA A 187 -2.06 -1.35 1.28
C ALA A 187 -2.23 -0.09 2.14
N ALA A 188 -1.22 0.78 2.09
CA ALA A 188 -1.28 2.15 2.60
C ALA A 188 -1.27 3.12 1.41
N VAL A 189 -2.37 3.85 1.21
CA VAL A 189 -2.58 4.75 0.07
C VAL A 189 -2.76 6.16 0.62
N ARG A 190 -1.84 7.08 0.29
CA ARG A 190 -1.77 8.41 0.88
C ARG A 190 -1.60 9.51 -0.16
N GLY A 191 -2.46 10.53 -0.11
CA GLY A 191 -2.39 11.72 -0.94
C GLY A 191 -3.06 11.58 -2.31
N ARG A 192 -2.58 12.33 -3.30
CA ARG A 192 -3.19 12.40 -4.63
C ARG A 192 -2.89 11.16 -5.48
N ILE A 193 -3.79 10.19 -5.44
CA ILE A 193 -3.69 8.92 -6.18
C ILE A 193 -4.82 8.82 -7.21
N ARG A 194 -4.50 8.47 -8.46
CA ARG A 194 -5.46 8.40 -9.57
C ARG A 194 -5.39 7.08 -10.32
N ASN A 195 -6.54 6.62 -10.81
CA ASN A 195 -6.65 5.46 -11.71
C ASN A 195 -5.85 4.25 -11.17
N ALA A 196 -6.13 3.89 -9.91
CA ALA A 196 -5.40 2.84 -9.21
C ALA A 196 -6.30 1.62 -9.01
N VAL A 197 -5.77 0.43 -9.31
CA VAL A 197 -6.41 -0.87 -9.04
C VAL A 197 -5.50 -1.64 -8.10
N ILE A 198 -6.01 -1.97 -6.92
CA ILE A 198 -5.25 -2.64 -5.86
C ILE A 198 -5.98 -3.91 -5.46
N THR A 199 -5.35 -5.08 -5.59
CA THR A 199 -5.91 -6.38 -5.20
C THR A 199 -4.97 -7.06 -4.22
N VAL A 200 -5.38 -7.16 -2.96
CA VAL A 200 -4.52 -7.70 -1.90
C VAL A 200 -5.21 -8.76 -1.06
N LYS A 201 -4.44 -9.73 -0.61
CA LYS A 201 -4.91 -10.78 0.30
C LYS A 201 -3.93 -11.00 1.44
N GLY A 202 -4.41 -11.32 2.63
CA GLY A 202 -3.49 -11.63 3.73
C GLY A 202 -4.11 -12.09 5.04
N THR A 203 -3.23 -12.47 5.97
CA THR A 203 -3.60 -12.81 7.35
C THR A 203 -2.56 -12.31 8.34
N GLY A 204 -2.91 -12.25 9.62
CA GLY A 204 -2.03 -11.76 10.68
C GLY A 204 -1.61 -10.30 10.47
N ILE A 205 -2.55 -9.46 10.04
CA ILE A 205 -2.26 -8.05 9.77
C ILE A 205 -2.12 -7.30 11.09
N THR A 206 -1.01 -6.62 11.36
CA THR A 206 -0.78 -5.98 12.68
C THR A 206 -1.44 -4.61 12.81
N GLY A 207 -1.65 -3.91 11.70
CA GLY A 207 -2.37 -2.63 11.60
C GLY A 207 -3.77 -2.78 11.00
N ASN A 208 -4.06 -1.98 9.97
CA ASN A 208 -5.29 -2.10 9.17
C ASN A 208 -4.99 -2.90 7.89
N ALA A 209 -5.96 -3.63 7.32
CA ALA A 209 -5.70 -4.25 6.01
C ALA A 209 -5.52 -3.18 4.92
N ILE A 210 -6.40 -2.17 4.89
CA ILE A 210 -6.30 -1.02 3.98
C ILE A 210 -6.33 0.27 4.79
N TYR A 211 -5.42 1.19 4.46
CA TYR A 211 -5.44 2.56 4.97
C TYR A 211 -5.41 3.56 3.82
N ALA A 212 -6.48 4.35 3.66
CA ALA A 212 -6.59 5.41 2.65
C ALA A 212 -6.69 6.78 3.33
N ALA A 213 -5.73 7.68 3.09
CA ALA A 213 -5.64 8.99 3.75
C ALA A 213 -5.11 10.10 2.84
N GLY A 214 -5.27 11.36 3.24
CA GLY A 214 -4.87 12.52 2.43
C GLY A 214 -6.02 13.01 1.55
N GLN A 215 -5.72 13.69 0.44
CA GLN A 215 -6.74 14.37 -0.36
C GLN A 215 -6.61 14.09 -1.86
N GLY A 216 -7.73 14.17 -2.58
CA GLY A 216 -7.72 14.20 -4.05
C GLY A 216 -7.55 12.86 -4.74
N MET A 217 -7.92 11.75 -4.08
CA MET A 217 -7.94 10.43 -4.73
C MET A 217 -9.08 10.33 -5.74
N ARG A 218 -8.83 9.80 -6.93
CA ARG A 218 -9.85 9.66 -7.99
C ARG A 218 -9.75 8.31 -8.67
N ASN A 219 -10.88 7.64 -8.87
CA ASN A 219 -10.93 6.33 -9.55
C ASN A 219 -9.98 5.31 -8.92
N VAL A 220 -10.03 5.16 -7.59
CA VAL A 220 -9.22 4.17 -6.87
C VAL A 220 -10.10 2.99 -6.50
N ALA A 221 -9.81 1.83 -7.09
CA ALA A 221 -10.50 0.56 -6.84
C ALA A 221 -9.63 -0.38 -6.00
N ILE A 222 -10.15 -0.86 -4.88
CA ILE A 222 -9.45 -1.71 -3.92
C ILE A 222 -10.26 -2.98 -3.67
N THR A 223 -9.66 -4.13 -3.94
CA THR A 223 -10.17 -5.45 -3.56
C THR A 223 -9.30 -6.03 -2.46
N VAL A 224 -9.89 -6.39 -1.32
CA VAL A 224 -9.17 -6.92 -0.16
C VAL A 224 -9.83 -8.18 0.39
N ASP A 225 -9.05 -9.25 0.57
CA ASP A 225 -9.43 -10.45 1.35
C ASP A 225 -8.44 -10.64 2.51
N ALA A 226 -8.85 -10.24 3.71
CA ALA A 226 -7.96 -10.19 4.88
C ALA A 226 -8.53 -10.90 6.10
N GLY A 227 -7.64 -11.49 6.90
CA GLY A 227 -7.93 -12.18 8.17
C GLY A 227 -7.04 -11.70 9.31
N GLU A 228 -7.49 -11.89 10.56
CA GLU A 228 -6.70 -11.68 11.79
C GLU A 228 -6.05 -10.29 11.84
N ILE A 229 -6.88 -9.25 11.71
CA ILE A 229 -6.41 -7.86 11.57
C ILE A 229 -6.39 -7.19 12.95
N GLY A 230 -5.28 -6.55 13.30
CA GLY A 230 -5.05 -5.94 14.61
C GLY A 230 -5.96 -4.75 14.91
N GLN A 231 -6.27 -3.94 13.88
CA GLN A 231 -7.09 -2.73 13.98
C GLN A 231 -8.33 -2.79 13.05
N ASP A 232 -8.67 -1.69 12.36
CA ASP A 232 -9.79 -1.66 11.41
C ASP A 232 -9.47 -2.53 10.18
N GLY A 233 -10.47 -3.17 9.57
CA GLY A 233 -10.24 -3.88 8.30
C GLY A 233 -9.85 -2.90 7.20
N VAL A 234 -10.73 -1.95 6.93
CA VAL A 234 -10.51 -0.84 6.00
C VAL A 234 -10.72 0.47 6.74
N LEU A 235 -9.70 1.34 6.79
CA LEU A 235 -9.79 2.68 7.36
C LEU A 235 -9.64 3.73 6.26
N ILE A 236 -10.68 4.56 6.10
CA ILE A 236 -10.71 5.66 5.13
C ILE A 236 -10.80 6.98 5.91
N THR A 237 -9.73 7.75 5.86
CA THR A 237 -9.67 9.15 6.33
C THR A 237 -9.39 10.12 5.18
N ALA A 238 -9.36 9.63 3.94
CA ALA A 238 -9.11 10.46 2.77
C ALA A 238 -10.26 11.45 2.55
N GLU A 239 -9.95 12.70 2.24
CA GLU A 239 -10.93 13.74 1.90
C GLU A 239 -10.94 14.00 0.39
N ASP A 240 -12.03 14.58 -0.11
CA ASP A 240 -12.26 14.89 -1.51
C ASP A 240 -11.81 13.74 -2.39
N SER A 241 -12.36 12.55 -2.14
CA SER A 241 -11.85 11.28 -2.66
C SER A 241 -12.97 10.44 -3.25
N ASP A 242 -12.68 9.69 -4.31
CA ASP A 242 -13.60 8.73 -4.92
C ASP A 242 -12.98 7.33 -4.90
N LEU A 243 -13.55 6.47 -4.06
CA LEU A 243 -13.01 5.16 -3.73
C LEU A 243 -14.06 4.06 -3.99
N GLN A 244 -13.68 3.02 -4.70
CA GLN A 244 -14.45 1.78 -4.80
C GLN A 244 -13.74 0.68 -3.99
N VAL A 245 -14.45 0.02 -3.09
CA VAL A 245 -13.88 -1.02 -2.23
C VAL A 245 -14.74 -2.28 -2.28
N SER A 246 -14.12 -3.41 -2.62
CA SER A 246 -14.67 -4.75 -2.46
C SER A 246 -13.93 -5.44 -1.31
N ALA A 247 -14.61 -5.60 -0.16
CA ALA A 247 -13.97 -5.99 1.09
C ALA A 247 -14.49 -7.33 1.61
N LYS A 248 -13.60 -8.30 1.78
CA LYS A 248 -13.82 -9.52 2.54
C LYS A 248 -12.91 -9.51 3.76
N ILE A 249 -13.48 -9.17 4.92
CA ILE A 249 -12.74 -8.93 6.16
C ILE A 249 -13.16 -9.96 7.20
N ARG A 250 -12.17 -10.67 7.76
CA ARG A 250 -12.34 -11.70 8.78
C ARG A 250 -11.56 -11.31 10.03
N ASN A 251 -12.20 -11.35 11.20
CA ASN A 251 -11.54 -11.18 12.51
C ASN A 251 -10.69 -9.91 12.61
N ALA A 252 -11.29 -8.76 12.27
CA ALA A 252 -10.62 -7.47 12.50
C ALA A 252 -10.71 -7.05 13.96
N ASN A 253 -9.88 -6.08 14.33
CA ASN A 253 -9.73 -5.54 15.66
C ASN A 253 -9.28 -6.57 16.72
N SER A 254 -8.46 -7.53 16.31
CA SER A 254 -7.96 -8.61 17.18
C SER A 254 -7.11 -8.11 18.35
N GLN A 255 -6.53 -6.90 18.25
CA GLN A 255 -5.61 -6.34 19.25
C GLN A 255 -6.20 -5.19 20.09
N ARG A 256 -7.28 -4.49 19.67
CA ARG A 256 -7.84 -3.41 20.50
C ARG A 256 -8.90 -3.90 21.47
N ARG A 257 -8.89 -3.31 22.67
CA ARG A 257 -9.90 -3.57 23.70
C ARG A 257 -11.25 -2.87 23.42
N TYR A 258 -11.30 -1.80 22.62
CA TYR A 258 -12.53 -1.09 22.24
C TYR A 258 -12.41 -0.39 20.87
N GLY A 259 -13.46 -0.41 20.04
CA GLY A 259 -13.73 0.64 19.03
C GLY A 259 -13.16 0.52 17.60
N GLY A 260 -12.87 -0.67 17.08
CA GLY A 260 -12.56 -0.87 15.64
C GLY A 260 -13.78 -1.28 14.80
N ALA A 261 -13.69 -1.16 13.47
CA ALA A 261 -14.72 -1.58 12.52
C ALA A 261 -14.13 -2.48 11.42
N ALA A 262 -15.01 -3.22 10.73
CA ALA A 262 -14.61 -3.92 9.52
C ALA A 262 -14.27 -2.92 8.41
N VAL A 263 -15.13 -1.91 8.25
CA VAL A 263 -14.94 -0.77 7.37
C VAL A 263 -15.29 0.49 8.16
N ARG A 264 -14.33 1.39 8.31
CA ARG A 264 -14.50 2.68 8.98
C ARG A 264 -14.21 3.82 8.02
N VAL A 265 -15.20 4.66 7.81
CA VAL A 265 -15.10 5.91 7.06
C VAL A 265 -15.14 7.06 8.05
N THR A 266 -14.00 7.70 8.26
CA THR A 266 -13.81 8.86 9.13
C THR A 266 -13.33 10.03 8.25
N SER A 267 -14.17 10.43 7.29
CA SER A 267 -13.86 11.47 6.30
C SER A 267 -14.95 12.53 6.25
N ARG A 268 -14.57 13.76 5.92
CA ARG A 268 -15.49 14.89 5.77
C ARG A 268 -16.05 15.05 4.36
N SER A 269 -15.47 14.38 3.36
CA SER A 269 -15.90 14.57 1.96
C SER A 269 -15.57 13.40 1.01
N ALA A 270 -15.27 12.21 1.54
CA ALA A 270 -15.10 11.02 0.70
C ALA A 270 -16.42 10.56 0.07
N SER A 271 -16.37 10.15 -1.19
CA SER A 271 -17.31 9.26 -1.85
C SER A 271 -16.75 7.84 -1.80
N VAL A 272 -17.48 6.93 -1.16
CA VAL A 272 -17.06 5.52 -1.02
C VAL A 272 -18.16 4.61 -1.56
N LEU A 273 -17.82 3.80 -2.56
CA LEU A 273 -18.65 2.71 -3.06
C LEU A 273 -18.13 1.38 -2.52
N LEU A 274 -18.92 0.74 -1.66
CA LEU A 274 -18.69 -0.63 -1.20
C LEU A 274 -19.46 -1.61 -2.10
N THR A 275 -18.77 -2.63 -2.62
CA THR A 275 -19.37 -3.66 -3.48
C THR A 275 -19.30 -5.01 -2.77
N ASP A 276 -20.45 -5.64 -2.55
CA ASP A 276 -20.59 -6.97 -1.93
C ASP A 276 -19.70 -7.22 -0.68
N PRO A 277 -19.66 -6.32 0.32
CA PRO A 277 -18.82 -6.52 1.49
C PRO A 277 -19.22 -7.75 2.31
N VAL A 278 -18.23 -8.57 2.67
CA VAL A 278 -18.33 -9.70 3.59
C VAL A 278 -17.50 -9.41 4.82
N LEU A 279 -18.18 -9.16 5.94
CA LEU A 279 -17.60 -8.70 7.19
C LEU A 279 -17.93 -9.75 8.25
N THR A 280 -16.94 -10.49 8.73
CA THR A 280 -17.16 -11.52 9.75
C THR A 280 -16.20 -11.36 10.92
N ASP A 281 -16.72 -11.51 12.13
CA ASP A 281 -15.96 -11.53 13.37
C ASP A 281 -16.31 -12.78 14.18
N THR A 282 -15.34 -13.66 14.41
CA THR A 282 -15.51 -14.84 15.27
C THR A 282 -15.22 -14.55 16.75
N SER A 283 -14.79 -13.33 17.09
CA SER A 283 -14.49 -12.93 18.46
C SER A 283 -15.77 -12.45 19.17
N ARG A 284 -15.85 -12.70 20.50
CA ARG A 284 -16.95 -12.20 21.34
C ARG A 284 -16.80 -10.72 21.73
N ARG A 285 -15.85 -9.98 21.14
CA ARG A 285 -15.27 -8.77 21.75
C ARG A 285 -15.68 -7.44 21.10
N THR A 286 -16.47 -7.40 20.03
CA THR A 286 -16.45 -6.20 19.16
C THR A 286 -17.77 -5.74 18.55
N THR A 287 -18.00 -4.42 18.61
CA THR A 287 -18.94 -3.61 17.83
C THR A 287 -18.47 -3.57 16.37
N TYR A 288 -18.88 -4.55 15.58
CA TYR A 288 -18.27 -4.83 14.29
C TYR A 288 -19.28 -4.63 13.13
N GLY A 289 -18.86 -3.87 12.11
CA GLY A 289 -19.73 -3.51 10.99
C GLY A 289 -19.15 -2.46 10.04
N LEU A 290 -20.06 -1.79 9.31
CA LEU A 290 -19.77 -0.62 8.47
C LEU A 290 -20.07 0.66 9.23
N PHE A 291 -19.05 1.46 9.53
CA PHE A 291 -19.20 2.72 10.26
C PHE A 291 -18.83 3.92 9.40
N ASN A 292 -19.80 4.80 9.13
CA ASN A 292 -19.59 6.12 8.54
C ASN A 292 -19.68 7.19 9.66
N GLU A 293 -18.54 7.53 10.25
CA GLU A 293 -18.47 8.19 11.56
C GLU A 293 -18.54 9.71 11.52
N VAL A 294 -18.28 10.31 10.35
CA VAL A 294 -18.18 11.77 10.20
C VAL A 294 -19.19 12.25 9.18
N ALA A 295 -19.89 13.33 9.50
CA ALA A 295 -20.79 13.98 8.56
C ALA A 295 -20.00 14.53 7.36
N GLY A 296 -20.54 14.34 6.15
CA GLY A 296 -19.99 14.87 4.91
C GLY A 296 -19.46 13.81 3.94
N ALA A 297 -18.97 12.67 4.43
CA ALA A 297 -18.72 11.52 3.57
C ALA A 297 -20.04 10.88 3.10
N THR A 298 -20.07 10.48 1.83
CA THR A 298 -21.17 9.72 1.23
C THR A 298 -20.71 8.29 0.99
N VAL A 299 -21.41 7.34 1.60
CA VAL A 299 -21.18 5.91 1.40
C VAL A 299 -22.34 5.31 0.59
N ARG A 300 -22.01 4.43 -0.35
CA ARG A 300 -22.97 3.61 -1.10
C ARG A 300 -22.58 2.15 -0.95
N VAL A 301 -23.54 1.28 -0.68
CA VAL A 301 -23.34 -0.16 -0.62
C VAL A 301 -24.16 -0.79 -1.74
N ARG A 302 -23.48 -1.43 -2.70
CA ARG A 302 -24.10 -2.09 -3.86
C ARG A 302 -24.02 -3.61 -3.76
N GLY A 303 -25.03 -4.26 -4.33
CA GLY A 303 -25.14 -5.72 -4.36
C GLY A 303 -25.75 -6.25 -3.06
N SER A 304 -24.90 -6.81 -2.20
CA SER A 304 -25.27 -7.40 -0.91
C SER A 304 -24.35 -6.92 0.22
N ILE A 305 -24.76 -7.14 1.46
CA ILE A 305 -23.88 -7.03 2.62
C ILE A 305 -24.07 -8.23 3.53
N GLN A 306 -22.95 -8.83 3.93
CA GLN A 306 -22.93 -9.86 4.95
C GLN A 306 -22.13 -9.34 6.13
N ALA A 307 -22.78 -9.21 7.30
CA ALA A 307 -22.12 -8.79 8.53
C ALA A 307 -22.45 -9.78 9.64
N THR A 308 -21.45 -10.44 10.20
CA THR A 308 -21.60 -11.38 11.31
C THR A 308 -20.69 -10.99 12.47
N GLY A 309 -21.22 -10.88 13.68
CA GLY A 309 -20.43 -10.46 14.86
C GLY A 309 -21.20 -10.49 16.18
N ALA A 310 -20.49 -10.30 17.30
CA ALA A 310 -21.04 -10.45 18.65
C ALA A 310 -21.50 -9.13 19.33
N GLY A 311 -21.14 -7.96 18.78
CA GLY A 311 -21.49 -6.63 19.32
C GLY A 311 -22.91 -6.14 19.00
N GLU A 312 -23.20 -4.85 19.24
CA GLU A 312 -24.57 -4.29 19.18
C GLU A 312 -25.02 -3.76 17.80
N TYR A 313 -24.11 -3.27 16.95
CA TYR A 313 -24.46 -2.61 15.68
C TYR A 313 -23.62 -3.11 14.50
N ALA A 314 -24.28 -3.52 13.41
CA ALA A 314 -23.64 -3.90 12.14
C ALA A 314 -23.44 -2.68 11.22
N VAL A 315 -24.19 -1.61 11.46
CA VAL A 315 -24.06 -0.36 10.70
C VAL A 315 -24.24 0.83 11.63
N ARG A 316 -23.36 1.82 11.50
CA ARG A 316 -23.43 3.11 12.18
C ARG A 316 -23.25 4.23 11.16
N ALA A 317 -24.17 5.17 11.14
CA ALA A 317 -24.18 6.26 10.18
C ALA A 317 -24.37 7.62 10.87
N ASN A 318 -23.28 8.37 11.03
CA ASN A 318 -23.32 9.82 11.30
C ASN A 318 -23.31 10.60 9.98
N GLY A 319 -22.57 10.12 8.98
CA GLY A 319 -22.63 10.58 7.59
C GLY A 319 -23.69 9.85 6.77
N ALA A 320 -23.92 10.27 5.53
CA ALA A 320 -24.94 9.69 4.68
C ALA A 320 -24.53 8.31 4.13
N ILE A 321 -25.40 7.31 4.29
CA ILE A 321 -25.37 6.08 3.50
C ILE A 321 -26.47 6.21 2.45
N ALA A 322 -26.09 6.68 1.26
CA ALA A 322 -27.01 7.11 0.21
C ALA A 322 -27.65 5.94 -0.56
N GLU A 323 -27.06 4.75 -0.47
CA GLU A 323 -27.56 3.52 -1.07
C GLU A 323 -27.21 2.35 -0.15
N PHE A 324 -28.20 1.54 0.20
CA PHE A 324 -28.03 0.34 1.00
C PHE A 324 -28.85 -0.82 0.40
N PRO A 325 -28.30 -2.04 0.30
CA PRO A 325 -28.96 -3.12 -0.40
C PRO A 325 -30.17 -3.63 0.40
N THR A 326 -31.19 -4.11 -0.32
CA THR A 326 -32.34 -4.82 0.30
C THR A 326 -31.98 -6.23 0.73
N ARG A 327 -31.01 -6.86 0.05
CA ARG A 327 -30.44 -8.17 0.41
C ARG A 327 -29.33 -7.97 1.44
N THR A 328 -29.71 -8.00 2.71
CA THR A 328 -28.78 -7.92 3.84
C THR A 328 -28.80 -9.23 4.62
N ASN A 329 -27.62 -9.71 5.00
CA ASN A 329 -27.49 -10.82 5.94
C ASN A 329 -26.71 -10.33 7.16
N LEU A 330 -27.45 -9.76 8.12
CA LEU A 330 -26.91 -9.22 9.36
C LEU A 330 -27.21 -10.24 10.47
N GLN A 331 -26.19 -10.99 10.90
CA GLN A 331 -26.36 -12.10 11.84
C GLN A 331 -25.60 -11.86 13.15
N GLY A 332 -26.27 -12.11 14.28
CA GLY A 332 -25.72 -11.96 15.63
C GLY A 332 -26.48 -10.94 16.48
N ARG A 333 -25.89 -10.50 17.60
CA ARG A 333 -26.47 -9.41 18.43
C ARG A 333 -26.36 -8.03 17.76
N ASN A 334 -25.69 -7.97 16.61
CA ASN A 334 -25.34 -6.78 15.84
C ASN A 334 -26.31 -6.47 14.69
N GLY A 335 -27.47 -7.12 14.58
CA GLY A 335 -28.45 -6.81 13.51
C GLY A 335 -29.06 -5.40 13.53
N ARG A 336 -28.57 -4.49 14.40
CA ARG A 336 -29.12 -3.14 14.58
C ARG A 336 -28.37 -2.09 13.76
N PHE A 337 -29.12 -1.08 13.38
CA PHE A 337 -28.63 0.16 12.78
C PHE A 337 -28.56 1.25 13.85
N LEU A 338 -27.50 2.07 13.82
CA LEU A 338 -27.44 3.34 14.54
C LEU A 338 -27.41 4.49 13.53
N GLY A 339 -28.30 5.48 13.70
CA GLY A 339 -28.50 6.57 12.74
C GLY A 339 -29.27 6.14 11.49
N ILE A 340 -30.32 5.32 11.66
CA ILE A 340 -31.10 4.74 10.55
C ILE A 340 -31.69 5.81 9.62
N GLU A 341 -32.00 7.00 10.13
CA GLU A 341 -32.47 8.16 9.37
C GLU A 341 -31.43 8.69 8.37
N LYS A 342 -30.17 8.28 8.50
CA LYS A 342 -29.06 8.59 7.57
C LYS A 342 -28.82 7.49 6.56
N ILE A 343 -29.60 6.40 6.60
CA ILE A 343 -29.41 5.20 5.77
C ILE A 343 -30.60 5.06 4.83
N ARG A 344 -30.39 5.40 3.56
CA ARG A 344 -31.45 5.31 2.55
C ARG A 344 -31.65 3.86 2.13
N GLY A 345 -32.87 3.35 2.31
CA GLY A 345 -33.27 1.99 1.90
C GLY A 345 -33.12 0.92 2.98
N ALA A 346 -32.72 1.29 4.20
CA ALA A 346 -32.85 0.40 5.36
C ALA A 346 -34.32 0.37 5.81
N HIS A 347 -34.98 -0.77 5.67
CA HIS A 347 -36.33 -1.04 6.17
C HIS A 347 -36.29 -2.17 7.18
#